data_AF-U1MZA5-F1
#
_entry.id   AF-U1MZA5-F1
#
_cell.length_a   1.000
_cell.length_b   1.000
_cell.length_c   1.000
_cell.angle_alpha   90.00
_cell.angle_beta   90.00
_cell.angle_gamma   90.00
#
_symmetry.space_group_name_H-M   'P 1'
#
loop_
_entity.id
_entity.type
_entity.pdbx_description
1 polymer ?
#
loop_
_entity_poly.entity_id
_entity_poly.type
_entity_poly.pdbx_seq_one_letter_code
_entity_poly.pdbx_strand_id
1 'polypeptide(L)'
;MTEFSVMIMTVAFIGSILLTSQPCYRFVTGNLARRHATALGVSLKDVSFSFDQMVYFIALPTTIPEVRDAAKAELVVEPYYESYFFPEVNGVQVSVKSGSAVTPIAYLPIDDFSLPVLDRYLEAGKINERVNRTIREHMIVHDRTLEAIRDEVYHHLHEDRLAQ
;
A
#
# COMPACT_ATOMS: atom_id res chain seq x y z
N MET A 1 4.80 3.52 -47.06
CA MET A 1 4.98 3.92 -45.64
C MET A 1 6.21 3.18 -45.15
N THR A 2 7.25 3.91 -44.76
CA THR A 2 8.61 3.39 -44.60
C THR A 2 8.80 2.62 -43.29
N GLU A 3 9.70 1.63 -43.29
CA GLU A 3 10.10 0.82 -42.13
C GLU A 3 10.43 1.67 -40.89
N PHE A 4 10.96 2.88 -41.11
CA PHE A 4 11.23 3.88 -40.07
C PHE A 4 9.97 4.33 -39.32
N SER A 5 8.85 4.49 -40.03
CA SER A 5 7.55 4.83 -39.41
C SER A 5 7.04 3.69 -38.53
N VAL A 6 7.27 2.44 -38.92
CA VAL A 6 6.91 1.26 -38.13
C VAL A 6 7.77 1.18 -36.87
N MET A 7 9.08 1.41 -36.99
CA MET A 7 10.00 1.43 -35.86
C MET A 7 9.62 2.50 -34.82
N ILE A 8 9.29 3.72 -35.25
CA ILE A 8 8.83 4.80 -34.36
C ILE A 8 7.52 4.42 -33.67
N MET A 9 6.54 3.85 -34.40
CA MET A 9 5.28 3.40 -33.79
C MET A 9 5.50 2.35 -32.71
N THR A 10 6.38 1.38 -32.96
CA THR A 10 6.69 0.33 -31.98
C THR A 10 7.35 0.89 -30.73
N VAL A 11 8.31 1.80 -30.87
CA VAL A 11 8.95 2.47 -29.73
C VAL A 11 7.94 3.31 -28.94
N ALA A 12 7.08 4.06 -29.63
CA ALA A 12 6.03 4.84 -28.98
C ALA A 12 5.02 3.95 -28.24
N PHE A 13 4.68 2.79 -28.80
CA PHE A 13 3.78 1.82 -28.19
C PHE A 13 4.40 1.15 -26.95
N ILE A 14 5.66 0.73 -27.01
CA ILE A 14 6.36 0.17 -25.84
C ILE A 14 6.51 1.25 -24.76
N GLY A 15 6.84 2.48 -25.16
CA GLY A 15 6.93 3.62 -24.25
C GLY A 15 5.61 3.91 -23.54
N SER A 16 4.47 3.85 -24.23
CA SER A 16 3.16 4.06 -23.60
C SER A 16 2.77 2.94 -22.64
N ILE A 17 3.14 1.69 -22.93
CA ILE A 17 2.95 0.57 -21.99
C ILE A 17 3.81 0.73 -20.75
N LEU A 18 5.08 1.11 -20.91
CA LEU A 18 5.97 1.33 -19.77
C LEU A 18 5.49 2.50 -18.89
N LEU A 19 4.95 3.56 -19.49
CA LEU A 19 4.37 4.70 -18.75
C LEU A 19 3.11 4.32 -17.96
N THR A 20 2.37 3.31 -18.41
CA THR A 20 1.16 2.82 -17.72
C THR A 20 1.46 1.74 -16.68
N SER A 21 2.73 1.36 -16.51
CA SER A 21 3.15 0.30 -15.59
C SER A 21 3.21 0.75 -14.12
N GLN A 22 3.01 -0.21 -13.20
CA GLN A 22 3.13 -0.02 -11.74
C GLN A 22 4.41 0.67 -11.26
N PRO A 23 5.63 0.32 -11.72
CA PRO A 23 6.83 1.01 -11.28
C PRO A 23 6.87 2.49 -11.71
N CYS A 24 6.36 2.80 -12.90
CA CYS A 24 6.25 4.20 -13.34
C CYS A 24 5.26 4.97 -12.46
N TYR A 25 4.10 4.38 -12.17
CA TYR A 25 3.12 4.98 -11.26
C TYR A 25 3.71 5.25 -9.88
N ARG A 26 4.36 4.27 -9.24
CA ARG A 26 5.01 4.44 -7.92
C ARG A 26 6.08 5.55 -7.93
N PHE A 27 6.82 5.68 -9.03
CA PHE A 27 7.81 6.75 -9.18
C PHE A 27 7.16 8.14 -9.30
N VAL A 28 6.11 8.26 -10.11
CA VAL A 28 5.37 9.52 -10.29
C VAL A 28 4.68 9.94 -9.00
N THR A 29 3.93 9.04 -8.37
CA THR A 29 3.25 9.32 -7.10
C THR A 29 4.24 9.65 -6.00
N GLY A 30 5.36 8.93 -5.90
CA GLY A 30 6.41 9.24 -4.93
C GLY A 30 7.05 10.61 -5.12
N ASN A 31 7.32 11.04 -6.35
CA ASN A 31 7.85 12.37 -6.62
C ASN A 31 6.83 13.48 -6.30
N LEU A 32 5.56 13.27 -6.67
CA LEU A 32 4.49 14.22 -6.34
C LEU A 32 4.28 14.32 -4.83
N ALA A 33 4.19 13.18 -4.13
CA ALA A 33 4.05 13.12 -2.67
C ALA A 33 5.20 13.86 -1.98
N ARG A 34 6.46 13.63 -2.38
CA ARG A 34 7.63 14.33 -1.83
C ARG A 34 7.58 15.83 -2.07
N ARG A 35 7.16 16.26 -3.26
CA ARG A 35 7.02 17.68 -3.59
C ARG A 35 5.95 18.34 -2.72
N HIS A 36 4.79 17.70 -2.56
CA HIS A 36 3.71 18.21 -1.71
C HIS A 36 4.12 18.23 -0.23
N ALA A 37 4.74 17.16 0.26
CA ALA A 37 5.20 17.10 1.65
C ALA A 37 6.28 18.15 1.96
N THR A 38 7.22 18.38 1.05
CA THR A 38 8.23 19.44 1.18
C THR A 38 7.59 20.83 1.22
N ALA A 39 6.58 21.08 0.39
CA ALA A 39 5.83 22.35 0.40
C ALA A 39 5.07 22.57 1.72
N LEU A 40 4.73 21.49 2.43
CA LEU A 40 4.05 21.52 3.73
C LEU A 40 5.03 21.52 4.93
N GLY A 41 6.34 21.47 4.67
CA GLY A 41 7.36 21.32 5.72
C GLY A 41 7.30 19.98 6.45
N VAL A 42 6.72 18.95 5.83
CA VAL A 42 6.56 17.62 6.41
C VAL A 42 7.61 16.68 5.83
N SER A 43 8.35 16.00 6.70
CA SER A 43 9.22 14.90 6.33
C SER A 43 8.39 13.62 6.26
N LEU A 44 8.20 13.07 5.05
CA LEU A 44 7.49 11.79 4.85
C LEU A 44 8.11 10.64 5.63
N LYS A 45 9.41 10.73 5.96
CA LYS A 45 10.09 9.72 6.78
C LYS A 45 9.67 9.73 8.24
N ASP A 46 9.16 10.86 8.74
CA ASP A 46 8.84 11.09 10.15
C ASP A 46 7.33 11.20 10.39
N VAL A 47 6.52 11.02 9.34
CA VAL A 47 5.06 10.99 9.48
C VAL A 47 4.66 9.74 10.27
N SER A 48 3.87 9.96 11.32
CA SER A 48 3.19 8.90 12.06
C SER A 48 2.01 8.37 11.25
N PHE A 49 1.78 7.07 11.32
CA PHE A 49 0.65 6.38 10.70
C PHE A 49 -0.03 5.47 11.72
N SER A 50 -1.29 5.16 11.49
CA SER A 50 -2.08 4.18 12.27
C SER A 50 -2.77 3.18 11.33
N PHE A 51 -3.02 1.97 11.84
CA PHE A 51 -3.72 0.90 11.14
C PHE A 51 -5.01 0.47 11.87
N ASP A 52 -5.53 1.30 12.77
CA ASP A 52 -6.70 1.00 13.63
C ASP A 52 -7.95 0.53 12.84
N GLN A 53 -8.08 0.96 11.59
CA GLN A 53 -9.22 0.65 10.72
C GLN A 53 -8.95 -0.54 9.76
N MET A 54 -7.92 -1.35 10.04
CA MET A 54 -7.65 -2.56 9.28
C MET A 54 -8.78 -3.59 9.46
N VAL A 55 -9.27 -4.11 8.34
CA VAL A 55 -10.37 -5.07 8.31
C VAL A 55 -9.82 -6.48 8.30
N TYR A 56 -10.12 -7.27 9.34
CA TYR A 56 -9.76 -8.68 9.41
C TYR A 56 -10.88 -9.56 8.85
N PHE A 57 -10.52 -10.46 7.93
CA PHE A 57 -11.43 -11.43 7.31
C PHE A 57 -11.64 -12.69 8.15
N ILE A 58 -10.80 -12.88 9.16
CA ILE A 58 -10.88 -13.99 10.10
C ILE A 58 -11.21 -13.47 11.49
N ALA A 59 -11.96 -14.26 12.26
CA ALA A 59 -12.13 -13.99 13.67
C ALA A 59 -10.80 -14.23 14.41
N LEU A 60 -10.44 -13.32 15.30
CA LEU A 60 -9.31 -13.45 16.21
C LEU A 60 -9.84 -13.82 17.62
N PRO A 61 -9.23 -14.83 18.31
CA PRO A 61 -8.19 -15.72 17.81
C PRO A 61 -8.73 -16.73 16.79
N THR A 62 -7.91 -17.06 15.78
CA THR A 62 -8.32 -17.94 14.68
C THR A 62 -8.19 -19.43 15.02
N THR A 63 -9.12 -20.23 14.55
CA THR A 63 -9.09 -21.71 14.67
C THR A 63 -8.37 -22.37 13.50
N ILE A 64 -8.02 -21.62 12.45
CA ILE A 64 -7.33 -22.12 11.26
C ILE A 64 -5.86 -22.33 11.61
N PRO A 65 -5.37 -23.59 11.71
CA PRO A 65 -4.01 -23.87 12.18
C PRO A 65 -2.95 -23.22 11.30
N GLU A 66 -3.18 -23.22 9.98
CA GLU A 66 -2.28 -22.65 8.98
C GLU A 66 -2.06 -21.14 9.16
N VAL A 67 -3.06 -20.43 9.67
CA VAL A 67 -2.96 -18.98 9.93
C VAL A 67 -2.47 -18.72 11.35
N ARG A 68 -2.94 -19.51 12.31
CA ARG A 68 -2.57 -19.39 13.72
C ARG A 68 -1.08 -19.64 13.96
N ASP A 69 -0.54 -20.68 13.33
CA ASP A 69 0.84 -21.14 13.54
C ASP A 69 1.81 -20.55 12.50
N ALA A 70 1.34 -19.57 11.71
CA ALA A 70 2.12 -18.96 10.65
C ALA A 70 3.32 -18.19 11.20
N ALA A 71 4.49 -18.42 10.63
CA ALA A 71 5.67 -17.63 10.93
C ALA A 71 5.52 -16.22 10.35
N LYS A 72 6.17 -15.22 10.96
CA LYS A 72 6.20 -13.85 10.44
C LYS A 72 6.68 -13.77 8.97
N ALA A 73 7.57 -14.68 8.58
CA ALA A 73 8.07 -14.78 7.19
C ALA A 73 7.04 -15.31 6.19
N GLU A 74 5.99 -16.00 6.67
CA GLU A 74 4.88 -16.50 5.86
C GLU A 74 3.79 -15.44 5.66
N LEU A 75 3.87 -14.31 6.39
CA LEU A 75 3.02 -13.14 6.18
C LEU A 75 3.49 -12.31 4.98
N VAL A 76 2.67 -12.35 3.94
CA VAL A 76 2.83 -11.57 2.72
C VAL A 76 1.97 -10.32 2.83
N VAL A 77 2.61 -9.16 2.70
CA VAL A 77 1.96 -7.85 2.73
C VAL A 77 2.18 -7.22 1.36
N GLU A 78 1.10 -7.09 0.59
CA GLU A 78 1.16 -6.65 -0.80
C GLU A 78 0.18 -5.50 -1.07
N PRO A 79 0.59 -4.45 -1.81
CA PRO A 79 -0.33 -3.42 -2.26
C PRO A 79 -1.41 -4.01 -3.17
N TYR A 80 -2.66 -3.62 -2.94
CA TYR A 80 -3.80 -3.99 -3.76
C TYR A 80 -4.06 -2.88 -4.78
N TYR A 81 -3.94 -3.22 -6.07
CA TYR A 81 -4.18 -2.31 -7.19
C TYR A 81 -5.50 -2.65 -7.88
N GLU A 82 -6.30 -1.64 -8.22
CA GLU A 82 -7.59 -1.86 -8.91
C GLU A 82 -7.42 -2.38 -10.33
N SER A 83 -6.34 -1.95 -11.00
CA SER A 83 -6.11 -2.23 -12.41
C SER A 83 -4.65 -2.56 -12.69
N TYR A 84 -4.46 -3.43 -13.68
CA TYR A 84 -3.14 -3.73 -14.23
C TYR A 84 -2.61 -2.59 -15.12
N PHE A 85 -3.51 -1.90 -15.82
CA PHE A 85 -3.23 -0.75 -16.68
C PHE A 85 -3.80 0.50 -16.02
N PHE A 86 -2.97 1.53 -15.79
CA PHE A 86 -3.32 2.68 -14.93
C PHE A 86 -3.55 2.25 -13.47
N PRO A 87 -2.54 1.66 -12.82
CA PRO A 87 -2.66 1.14 -11.47
C PRO A 87 -2.94 2.29 -10.50
N GLU A 88 -3.99 2.16 -9.72
CA GLU A 88 -4.29 3.01 -8.56
C GLU A 88 -4.24 2.12 -7.31
N VAL A 89 -3.56 2.60 -6.26
CA VAL A 89 -3.44 1.86 -5.01
C VAL A 89 -4.71 2.05 -4.21
N ASN A 90 -5.46 0.97 -3.98
CA ASN A 90 -6.68 0.99 -3.19
C ASN A 90 -6.47 0.56 -1.73
N GLY A 91 -5.33 -0.05 -1.43
CA GLY A 91 -5.03 -0.51 -0.09
C GLY A 91 -3.84 -1.45 -0.04
N VAL A 92 -3.72 -2.15 1.09
CA VAL A 92 -2.75 -3.21 1.32
C VAL A 92 -3.48 -4.45 1.83
N GLN A 93 -3.19 -5.60 1.23
CA GLN A 93 -3.70 -6.89 1.66
C GLN A 93 -2.61 -7.66 2.41
N VAL A 94 -3.00 -8.29 3.51
CA VAL A 94 -2.16 -9.19 4.29
C VAL A 94 -2.68 -10.61 4.15
N SER A 95 -1.80 -11.51 3.75
CA SER A 95 -2.12 -12.92 3.52
C SER A 95 -1.08 -13.82 4.18
N VAL A 96 -1.48 -15.01 4.63
CA VAL A 96 -0.54 -16.07 5.01
C VAL A 96 -0.32 -16.99 3.83
N LYS A 97 0.94 -17.27 3.54
CA LYS A 97 1.36 -18.26 2.56
C LYS A 97 1.84 -19.52 3.28
N SER A 98 1.01 -20.56 3.28
CA SER A 98 1.36 -21.89 3.81
C SER A 98 1.46 -22.88 2.65
N GLY A 99 2.70 -23.21 2.26
CA GLY A 99 2.96 -24.05 1.08
C GLY A 99 2.45 -23.40 -0.22
N SER A 100 1.45 -24.04 -0.85
CA SER A 100 0.81 -23.56 -2.09
C SER A 100 -0.45 -22.72 -1.85
N ALA A 101 -0.97 -22.67 -0.62
CA ALA A 101 -2.16 -21.93 -0.28
C ALA A 101 -1.81 -20.50 0.13
N VAL A 102 -2.55 -19.52 -0.40
CA VAL A 102 -2.48 -18.11 0.02
C VAL A 102 -3.84 -17.74 0.58
N THR A 103 -3.87 -17.48 1.88
CA THR A 103 -5.10 -17.17 2.61
C THR A 103 -5.10 -15.69 3.00
N PRO A 104 -6.02 -14.87 2.49
CA PRO A 104 -6.15 -13.47 2.90
C PRO A 104 -6.65 -13.39 4.34
N ILE A 105 -6.03 -12.54 5.14
CA ILE A 105 -6.32 -12.42 6.58
C ILE A 105 -6.84 -11.04 6.92
N ALA A 106 -6.22 -10.01 6.34
CA ALA A 106 -6.59 -8.64 6.60
C ALA A 106 -6.43 -7.77 5.36
N TYR A 107 -7.13 -6.66 5.35
CA TYR A 107 -7.07 -5.63 4.33
C TYR A 107 -7.15 -4.26 4.97
N LEU A 108 -6.26 -3.36 4.55
CA LEU A 108 -6.27 -1.95 4.93
C LEU A 108 -6.61 -1.12 3.69
N PRO A 109 -7.85 -0.58 3.59
CA PRO A 109 -8.21 0.37 2.56
C PRO A 109 -7.37 1.64 2.66
N ILE A 110 -7.07 2.28 1.52
CA ILE A 110 -6.31 3.53 1.49
C ILE A 110 -7.04 4.70 2.16
N ASP A 111 -8.36 4.72 2.08
CA ASP A 111 -9.20 5.76 2.69
C ASP A 111 -9.20 5.66 4.23
N ASP A 112 -9.00 4.44 4.74
CA ASP A 112 -8.93 4.11 6.17
C ASP A 112 -7.48 4.20 6.71
N PHE A 113 -6.49 4.40 5.83
CA PHE A 113 -5.10 4.60 6.23
C PHE A 113 -4.88 6.01 6.80
N SER A 114 -4.83 6.10 8.13
CA SER A 114 -4.71 7.39 8.82
C SER A 114 -3.28 7.92 8.83
N LEU A 115 -3.16 9.20 8.46
CA LEU A 115 -1.96 10.00 8.58
C LEU A 115 -2.32 11.27 9.36
N PRO A 116 -2.31 11.24 10.71
CA PRO A 116 -2.90 12.30 11.55
C PRO A 116 -2.40 13.72 11.28
N VAL A 117 -1.15 13.86 10.82
CA VAL A 117 -0.60 15.16 10.41
C VAL A 117 -1.28 15.68 9.14
N LEU A 118 -1.54 14.80 8.16
CA LEU A 118 -2.22 15.16 6.92
C LEU A 118 -3.71 15.37 7.14
N ASP A 119 -4.34 14.57 8.00
CA ASP A 119 -5.76 14.70 8.33
C ASP A 119 -6.05 16.11 8.88
N ARG A 120 -5.20 16.59 9.81
CA ARG A 120 -5.27 17.98 10.31
C ARG A 120 -5.05 19.03 9.23
N TYR A 121 -4.23 18.75 8.21
CA TYR A 121 -3.98 19.68 7.11
C TYR A 121 -5.13 19.71 6.10
N LEU A 122 -5.81 18.59 5.89
CA LEU A 122 -7.01 18.51 5.08
C LEU A 122 -8.15 19.26 5.75
N GLU A 123 -8.40 19.00 7.04
CA GLU A 123 -9.40 19.71 7.85
C GLU A 123 -9.15 21.22 7.91
N ALA A 124 -7.89 21.63 8.04
CA ALA A 124 -7.50 23.04 8.02
C ALA A 124 -7.50 23.68 6.63
N GLY A 125 -7.86 22.94 5.56
CA GLY A 125 -7.86 23.42 4.18
C GLY A 125 -6.48 23.76 3.61
N LYS A 126 -5.39 23.28 4.22
CA LYS A 126 -4.01 23.48 3.74
C LYS A 126 -3.68 22.58 2.55
N ILE A 127 -4.36 21.44 2.44
CA ILE A 127 -4.30 20.52 1.31
C ILE A 127 -5.71 20.20 0.83
N ASN A 128 -5.84 19.74 -0.40
CA ASN A 128 -7.08 19.19 -0.94
C ASN A 128 -7.04 17.65 -0.91
N GLU A 129 -8.19 17.04 -1.19
CA GLU A 129 -8.34 15.57 -1.17
C GLU A 129 -7.35 14.86 -2.10
N ARG A 130 -7.10 15.45 -3.28
CA ARG A 130 -6.16 14.89 -4.26
C ARG A 130 -4.74 14.81 -3.70
N VAL A 131 -4.27 15.87 -3.05
CA VAL A 131 -2.94 15.91 -2.43
C VAL A 131 -2.88 14.93 -1.26
N ASN A 132 -3.92 14.87 -0.43
CA ASN A 132 -4.03 13.90 0.66
C ASN A 132 -3.90 12.47 0.15
N ARG A 133 -4.71 12.10 -0.85
CA ARG A 133 -4.70 10.76 -1.46
C ARG A 133 -3.33 10.42 -2.06
N THR A 134 -2.72 11.30 -2.85
CA THR A 134 -1.39 11.04 -3.44
C THR A 134 -0.32 10.78 -2.39
N ILE A 135 -0.35 11.48 -1.24
CA ILE A 135 0.62 11.22 -0.17
C ILE A 135 0.31 9.88 0.51
N ARG A 136 -0.97 9.57 0.79
CA ARG A 136 -1.39 8.27 1.35
C ARG A 136 -0.99 7.10 0.44
N GLU A 137 -1.20 7.21 -0.87
CA GLU A 137 -0.82 6.21 -1.87
C GLU A 137 0.68 5.90 -1.82
N HIS A 138 1.51 6.94 -1.68
CA HIS A 138 2.95 6.76 -1.57
C HIS A 138 3.34 6.12 -0.23
N MET A 139 2.72 6.56 0.87
CA MET A 139 3.06 6.12 2.22
C MET A 139 2.61 4.69 2.50
N ILE A 140 1.42 4.27 2.02
CA ILE A 140 0.87 2.93 2.28
C ILE A 140 1.70 1.82 1.60
N VAL A 141 2.33 2.14 0.47
CA VAL A 141 3.23 1.21 -0.26
C VAL A 141 4.70 1.38 0.09
N HIS A 142 5.04 2.21 1.07
CA HIS A 142 6.41 2.43 1.50
C HIS A 142 6.90 1.25 2.34
N ASP A 143 8.14 0.81 2.14
CA ASP A 143 8.69 -0.42 2.78
C ASP A 143 8.53 -0.41 4.31
N ARG A 144 8.86 0.73 4.94
CA ARG A 144 8.63 0.97 6.39
C ARG A 144 7.19 0.69 6.82
N THR A 145 6.20 1.10 6.04
CA THR A 145 4.79 0.93 6.36
C THR A 145 4.37 -0.53 6.19
N LEU A 146 4.83 -1.17 5.10
CA LEU A 146 4.56 -2.60 4.85
C LEU A 146 5.16 -3.49 5.94
N GLU A 147 6.37 -3.16 6.43
CA GLU A 147 6.97 -3.83 7.58
C GLU A 147 6.16 -3.61 8.86
N ALA A 148 5.75 -2.37 9.14
CA ALA A 148 4.94 -2.07 10.32
C ALA A 148 3.57 -2.80 10.30
N ILE A 149 2.90 -2.87 9.14
CA ILE A 149 1.66 -3.64 8.97
C ILE A 149 1.91 -5.13 9.23
N ARG A 150 3.01 -5.69 8.71
CA ARG A 150 3.38 -7.09 8.97
C ARG A 150 3.54 -7.35 10.46
N ASP A 151 4.23 -6.44 11.15
CA ASP A 151 4.53 -6.54 12.56
C ASP A 151 3.26 -6.49 13.40
N GLU A 152 2.35 -5.56 13.08
CA GLU A 152 1.08 -5.40 13.77
C GLU A 152 0.15 -6.60 13.57
N VAL A 153 -0.01 -7.08 12.33
CA VAL A 153 -0.81 -8.28 12.06
C VAL A 153 -0.21 -9.51 12.76
N TYR A 154 1.11 -9.68 12.72
CA TYR A 154 1.77 -10.78 13.42
C TYR A 154 1.50 -10.73 14.93
N HIS A 155 1.59 -9.54 15.52
CA HIS A 155 1.32 -9.29 16.93
C HIS A 155 -0.13 -9.63 17.29
N HIS A 156 -1.11 -9.11 16.56
CA HIS A 156 -2.53 -9.43 16.78
C HIS A 156 -2.87 -10.91 16.62
N LEU A 157 -2.19 -11.63 15.72
CA LEU A 157 -2.38 -13.07 15.57
C LEU A 157 -1.83 -13.88 16.75
N HIS A 158 -0.83 -13.37 17.46
CA HIS A 158 -0.07 -14.12 18.47
C HIS A 158 -0.22 -13.61 19.91
N GLU A 159 -0.58 -12.35 20.16
CA GLU A 159 -0.73 -11.79 21.51
C GLU A 159 -1.97 -12.29 22.25
N ASP A 160 -3.07 -12.59 21.54
CA ASP A 160 -4.25 -13.24 22.13
C ASP A 160 -3.91 -14.61 22.76
N ARG A 161 -2.74 -15.18 22.43
CA ARG A 161 -2.22 -16.42 23.02
C ARG A 161 -1.60 -16.24 24.40
N LEU A 162 -1.07 -15.05 24.73
CA LEU A 162 -0.39 -14.79 26.02
C LEU A 162 -1.36 -14.36 27.13
N ALA A 163 -2.58 -13.97 26.77
CA ALA A 163 -3.63 -13.56 27.69
C ALA A 163 -4.59 -14.71 28.11
N GLN A 164 -4.40 -15.93 27.59
CA GLN A 164 -5.12 -17.16 27.95
C GLN A 164 -4.23 -18.14 28.71
#